data_AF-A0ABD6HW39-F1
#
_entry.id   AF-A0ABD6HW39-F1
#
_cell.length_a   1.000
_cell.length_b   1.000
_cell.length_c   1.000
_cell.angle_alpha   90.00
_cell.angle_beta   90.00
_cell.angle_gamma   90.00
#
_symmetry.space_group_name_H-M   'P 1'
#
loop_
_entity.id
_entity.type
_entity.pdbx_description
1 polymer ?
#
loop_
_entity_poly.entity_id
_entity_poly.type
_entity_poly.pdbx_seq_one_letter_code
_entity_poly.pdbx_strand_id
1 'polypeptide(L)'
;MKQSRRHHYVPEWYQRRFIPKGDTSYYRLDLHPDLITTPQGDVIRKGEILRKGPAKFFHQIDLYTTKYFGVESDDIERYLFGEIDSKGALALAVLSADDWIGKIHDHVINFYEYIDAQRLRTPKGLNWLTKEFNPRNQNELLMRMQYVRKMHCTMWAEASLEIVSAKKSSVKFIVSDNPVTFYNPEVYPGNVLCKYPFDPSLTLQGTRTIFPLDSEYCIIITHKQFARKPGKFKALKPRINARYFDSTVINYHDFIRERYFTEKMVASVNFILKTRAERYIAASNPEWLYPEKVLKSTDWASFDKIFISKSIKLLGDNVEIFFGGENGELIATQDEYGRKPKNRQEWEEKEKQAQAMHEHILRLLKKHRSEGK
;
A
#
# COMPACT_ATOMS: atom_id res chain seq x y z
N MET A 1 32.50 -12.21 1.17
CA MET A 1 31.47 -11.16 1.34
C MET A 1 30.73 -11.42 2.64
N LYS A 2 30.45 -10.38 3.44
CA LYS A 2 29.99 -10.51 4.83
C LYS A 2 28.44 -10.55 4.86
N GLN A 3 27.87 -11.62 5.43
CA GLN A 3 26.42 -11.75 5.68
C GLN A 3 25.96 -10.58 6.55
N SER A 4 25.00 -9.79 6.07
CA SER A 4 24.47 -8.67 6.85
C SER A 4 23.42 -9.20 7.81
N ARG A 5 23.76 -9.36 9.10
CA ARG A 5 22.80 -9.77 10.13
C ARG A 5 21.75 -8.71 10.47
N ARG A 6 21.86 -7.49 9.93
CA ARG A 6 20.84 -6.44 10.09
C ARG A 6 19.95 -6.45 8.87
N HIS A 7 18.69 -6.86 9.06
CA HIS A 7 17.70 -6.88 7.99
C HIS A 7 16.77 -5.69 8.15
N HIS A 8 16.68 -4.89 7.09
CA HIS A 8 15.88 -3.67 7.09
C HIS A 8 14.45 -3.98 6.63
N TYR A 9 13.54 -4.12 7.59
CA TYR A 9 12.14 -4.39 7.28
C TYR A 9 11.41 -3.19 6.67
N VAL A 10 11.95 -1.98 6.84
CA VAL A 10 11.68 -0.85 5.94
C VAL A 10 13.01 -0.50 5.26
N PRO A 11 13.16 -0.64 3.94
CA PRO A 11 14.45 -0.50 3.28
C PRO A 11 15.04 0.88 3.43
N GLU A 12 16.37 0.95 3.52
CA GLU A 12 17.08 2.22 3.57
C GLU A 12 16.77 3.12 2.37
N TRP A 13 16.66 2.56 1.16
CA TRP A 13 16.37 3.34 -0.05
C TRP A 13 14.99 4.01 0.04
N TYR A 14 14.01 3.33 0.64
CA TYR A 14 12.67 3.87 0.81
C TYR A 14 12.65 4.92 1.92
N GLN A 15 13.33 4.67 3.04
CA GLN A 15 13.51 5.66 4.12
C GLN A 15 14.14 6.98 3.60
N ARG A 16 15.12 6.90 2.69
CA ARG A 16 15.78 8.09 2.09
C ARG A 16 14.81 9.01 1.35
N ARG A 17 13.66 8.50 0.89
CA ARG A 17 12.64 9.31 0.22
C ARG A 17 11.93 10.30 1.15
N PHE A 18 12.09 10.13 2.47
CA PHE A 18 11.56 11.04 3.50
C PHE A 18 12.62 12.04 4.00
N ILE A 19 13.83 12.01 3.42
CA ILE A 19 14.94 12.89 3.78
C ILE A 19 15.10 13.92 2.64
N PRO A 20 15.07 15.23 2.95
CA PRO A 20 15.31 16.28 1.96
C PRO A 20 16.68 16.12 1.28
N LYS A 21 16.77 16.54 0.01
CA LYS A 21 18.04 16.57 -0.72
C LYS A 21 19.06 17.40 0.08
N GLY A 22 20.24 16.83 0.30
CA GLY A 22 21.33 17.46 1.05
C GLY A 22 21.42 17.06 2.52
N ASP A 23 20.38 16.43 3.10
CA ASP A 23 20.47 15.83 4.43
C ASP A 23 20.77 14.32 4.32
N THR A 24 21.36 13.75 5.37
CA THR A 24 21.71 12.33 5.49
C THR A 24 21.00 11.67 6.67
N SER A 25 20.25 12.44 7.46
CA SER A 25 19.63 12.01 8.70
C SER A 25 18.23 12.61 8.87
N TYR A 26 17.45 12.01 9.75
CA TYR A 26 16.09 12.43 10.06
C TYR A 26 15.70 11.92 11.45
N TYR A 27 14.58 12.40 11.98
CA TYR A 27 14.15 12.15 13.34
C TYR A 27 13.26 10.92 13.40
N ARG A 28 13.55 9.99 14.31
CA ARG A 28 12.71 8.82 14.62
C ARG A 28 12.22 8.91 16.06
N LEU A 29 10.90 8.89 16.23
CA LEU A 29 10.21 8.77 17.51
C LEU A 29 9.97 7.29 17.86
N ASP A 30 10.35 6.89 19.06
CA ASP A 30 9.88 5.67 19.73
C ASP A 30 8.56 5.99 20.44
N LEU A 31 7.49 5.31 20.07
CA LEU A 31 6.17 5.43 20.69
C LEU A 31 6.13 4.75 22.06
N HIS A 32 7.07 3.85 22.33
CA HIS A 32 7.21 3.09 23.57
C HIS A 32 8.68 3.11 24.05
N PRO A 33 9.22 4.30 24.40
CA PRO A 33 10.61 4.43 24.83
C PRO A 33 10.82 3.81 26.20
N ASP A 34 12.04 3.33 26.45
CA ASP A 34 12.42 2.81 27.76
C ASP A 34 12.45 3.95 28.79
N LEU A 35 11.87 3.69 29.97
CA LEU A 35 11.92 4.63 31.09
C LEU A 35 13.12 4.30 31.96
N ILE A 36 13.98 5.29 32.22
CA ILE A 36 15.13 5.13 33.12
C ILE A 36 15.05 6.18 34.24
N THR A 37 15.38 5.76 35.45
CA THR A 37 15.49 6.65 36.60
C THR A 37 16.92 7.17 36.69
N THR A 38 17.09 8.49 36.74
CA THR A 38 18.40 9.13 36.91
C THR A 38 18.91 8.93 38.34
N PRO A 39 20.22 9.11 38.60
CA PRO A 39 20.76 9.11 39.96
C PRO A 39 20.09 10.13 40.90
N GLN A 40 19.47 11.17 40.33
CA GLN A 40 18.72 12.21 41.04
C GLN A 40 17.25 11.83 41.32
N GLY A 41 16.77 10.68 40.83
CA GLY A 41 15.41 10.20 41.03
C GLY A 41 14.41 10.56 39.92
N ASP A 42 14.82 11.33 38.90
CA ASP A 42 13.95 11.72 37.80
C ASP A 42 13.73 10.56 36.81
N VAL A 43 12.51 10.38 36.31
CA VAL A 43 12.20 9.40 35.27
C VAL A 43 12.32 10.07 33.90
N ILE A 44 13.27 9.62 33.08
CA ILE A 44 13.48 10.12 31.71
C ILE A 44 13.15 9.05 30.66
N ARG A 45 12.65 9.50 29.51
CA ARG A 45 12.34 8.66 28.35
C ARG A 45 13.57 8.48 27.48
N LYS A 46 14.29 7.38 27.66
CA LYS A 46 15.56 7.14 26.99
C LYS A 46 15.36 6.92 25.50
N GLY A 47 16.02 7.76 24.70
CA GLY A 47 16.05 7.58 23.24
C GLY A 47 14.68 7.69 22.58
N GLU A 48 13.74 8.44 23.18
CA GLU A 48 12.41 8.70 22.62
C GLU A 48 12.53 9.30 21.21
N ILE A 49 13.28 10.40 21.06
CA ILE A 49 13.59 10.97 19.75
C ILE A 49 15.08 10.85 19.48
N LEU A 50 15.42 10.29 18.32
CA LEU A 50 16.79 10.20 17.83
C LEU A 50 16.89 10.77 16.42
N ARG A 51 17.95 11.52 16.12
CA ARG A 51 18.28 11.93 14.75
C ARG A 51 19.46 11.12 14.23
N LYS A 52 19.22 10.21 13.27
CA LYS A 52 20.24 9.35 12.66
C LYS A 52 19.91 9.08 11.19
N GLY A 53 20.86 8.48 10.48
CA GLY A 53 20.64 8.03 9.10
C GLY A 53 19.83 6.72 9.02
N PRO A 54 19.26 6.39 7.84
CA PRO A 54 18.43 5.21 7.60
C PRO A 54 19.01 3.87 8.08
N ALA A 55 20.33 3.69 7.96
CA ALA A 55 21.05 2.48 8.39
C ALA A 55 20.95 2.20 9.92
N LYS A 56 20.37 3.11 10.70
CA LYS A 56 20.18 2.97 12.17
C LYS A 56 18.74 2.74 12.58
N PHE A 57 17.79 2.81 11.65
CA PHE A 57 16.36 2.69 11.91
C PHE A 57 15.73 1.57 11.09
N PHE A 58 14.57 1.11 11.56
CA PHE A 58 13.72 0.12 10.90
C PHE A 58 14.43 -1.17 10.46
N HIS A 59 15.28 -1.69 11.35
CA HIS A 59 15.94 -2.98 11.17
C HIS A 59 15.82 -3.83 12.42
N GLN A 60 15.93 -5.15 12.25
CA GLN A 60 16.15 -6.10 13.33
C GLN A 60 17.30 -7.04 12.98
N ILE A 61 17.85 -7.69 13.99
CA ILE A 61 18.92 -8.66 13.78
C ILE A 61 18.30 -10.00 13.40
N ASP A 62 18.77 -10.59 12.32
CA ASP A 62 18.40 -11.93 11.82
C ASP A 62 16.91 -12.16 11.56
N LEU A 63 16.15 -11.10 11.26
CA LEU A 63 14.69 -11.16 11.10
C LEU A 63 14.22 -12.16 10.04
N TYR A 64 15.05 -12.39 9.03
CA TYR A 64 14.78 -13.25 7.86
C TYR A 64 15.83 -14.34 7.70
N THR A 65 16.66 -14.56 8.72
CA THR A 65 17.68 -15.60 8.68
C THR A 65 17.00 -16.94 8.83
N THR A 66 17.24 -17.84 7.87
CA THR A 66 16.82 -19.24 7.97
C THR A 66 17.96 -20.08 8.52
N LYS A 67 17.65 -21.17 9.22
CA LYS A 67 18.65 -22.07 9.79
C LYS A 67 18.35 -23.52 9.45
N TYR A 68 19.13 -24.12 8.56
CA TYR A 68 19.00 -25.53 8.17
C TYR A 68 20.23 -26.31 8.61
N PHE A 69 20.04 -27.41 9.34
CA PHE A 69 21.14 -28.25 9.85
C PHE A 69 22.24 -27.47 10.59
N GLY A 70 21.88 -26.41 11.30
CA GLY A 70 22.83 -25.56 12.03
C GLY A 70 23.47 -24.44 11.18
N VAL A 71 23.29 -24.44 9.86
CA VAL A 71 23.81 -23.43 8.94
C VAL A 71 22.79 -22.30 8.77
N GLU A 72 23.24 -21.07 8.97
CA GLU A 72 22.44 -19.86 8.78
C GLU A 72 22.51 -19.38 7.31
N SER A 73 21.37 -18.94 6.75
CA SER A 73 21.25 -18.39 5.40
C SER A 73 20.48 -17.07 5.41
N ASP A 74 20.99 -16.08 4.66
CA ASP A 74 20.37 -14.77 4.39
C ASP A 74 19.71 -14.69 2.99
N ASP A 75 19.44 -15.83 2.35
CA ASP A 75 18.94 -15.88 0.97
C ASP A 75 17.62 -15.10 0.77
N ILE A 76 16.76 -15.06 1.80
CA ILE A 76 15.51 -14.30 1.78
C ILE A 76 15.78 -12.80 1.70
N GLU A 77 16.71 -12.28 2.50
CA GLU A 77 17.08 -10.85 2.42
C GLU A 77 17.74 -10.56 1.06
N ARG A 78 18.69 -11.41 0.66
CA ARG A 78 19.54 -11.16 -0.50
C ARG A 78 18.82 -11.31 -1.84
N TYR A 79 18.12 -12.42 -2.04
CA TYR A 79 17.55 -12.77 -3.34
C TYR A 79 16.07 -12.39 -3.43
N LEU A 80 15.27 -12.74 -2.42
CA LEU A 80 13.84 -12.44 -2.46
C LEU A 80 13.59 -10.93 -2.27
N PHE A 81 14.01 -10.36 -1.13
CA PHE A 81 13.77 -8.94 -0.88
C PHE A 81 14.66 -8.04 -1.74
N GLY A 82 15.89 -8.45 -2.06
CA GLY A 82 16.76 -7.71 -2.98
C GLY A 82 16.13 -7.46 -4.36
N GLU A 83 15.49 -8.48 -4.95
CA GLU A 83 14.82 -8.33 -6.26
C GLU A 83 13.56 -7.47 -6.15
N ILE A 84 12.71 -7.75 -5.14
CA ILE A 84 11.47 -7.00 -4.90
C ILE A 84 11.77 -5.53 -4.63
N ASP A 85 12.80 -5.23 -3.84
CA ASP A 85 13.19 -3.86 -3.50
C ASP A 85 13.75 -3.12 -4.70
N SER A 86 14.55 -3.79 -5.54
CA SER A 86 15.10 -3.18 -6.76
C SER A 86 13.99 -2.80 -7.74
N LYS A 87 13.04 -3.72 -7.98
CA LYS A 87 11.88 -3.47 -8.87
C LYS A 87 10.90 -2.47 -8.25
N GLY A 88 10.66 -2.57 -6.95
CA GLY A 88 9.81 -1.67 -6.19
C GLY A 88 10.33 -0.24 -6.18
N ALA A 89 11.64 -0.04 -6.01
CA ALA A 89 12.26 1.29 -6.04
C ALA A 89 12.01 2.01 -7.37
N LEU A 90 12.13 1.30 -8.49
CA LEU A 90 11.81 1.82 -9.83
C LEU A 90 10.32 2.17 -9.95
N ALA A 91 9.43 1.26 -9.53
CA ALA A 91 8.00 1.48 -9.60
C ALA A 91 7.54 2.70 -8.78
N LEU A 92 8.06 2.86 -7.56
CA LEU A 92 7.76 4.01 -6.71
C LEU A 92 8.36 5.31 -7.25
N ALA A 93 9.54 5.27 -7.88
CA ALA A 93 10.10 6.43 -8.57
C ALA A 93 9.22 6.89 -9.73
N VAL A 94 8.72 5.94 -10.54
CA VAL A 94 7.79 6.24 -11.64
C VAL A 94 6.47 6.82 -11.15
N LEU A 95 5.88 6.26 -10.09
CA LEU A 95 4.61 6.76 -9.52
C LEU A 95 4.73 8.18 -8.93
N SER A 96 5.91 8.58 -8.45
CA SER A 96 6.15 9.96 -7.98
C SER A 96 6.51 10.94 -9.11
N ALA A 97 6.88 10.47 -10.30
CA ALA A 97 7.28 11.31 -11.44
C ALA A 97 6.08 12.00 -12.10
N ASP A 98 6.31 13.12 -12.79
CA ASP A 98 5.26 13.84 -13.52
C ASP A 98 4.84 13.09 -14.80
N ASP A 99 5.77 12.43 -15.49
CA ASP A 99 5.55 11.67 -16.73
C ASP A 99 5.23 10.18 -16.50
N TRP A 100 4.69 9.85 -15.33
CA TRP A 100 4.44 8.48 -14.85
C TRP A 100 3.67 7.58 -15.84
N ILE A 101 2.68 8.13 -16.55
CA ILE A 101 1.75 7.36 -17.40
C ILE A 101 2.48 6.61 -18.52
N GLY A 102 3.54 7.19 -19.07
CA GLY A 102 4.33 6.59 -20.15
C GLY A 102 5.32 5.54 -19.67
N LYS A 103 5.57 5.45 -18.36
CA LYS A 103 6.58 4.56 -17.77
C LYS A 103 5.98 3.48 -16.88
N ILE A 104 4.74 3.65 -16.41
CA ILE A 104 4.16 2.77 -15.39
C ILE A 104 3.85 1.36 -15.91
N HIS A 105 3.67 1.18 -17.22
CA HIS A 105 3.28 -0.11 -17.82
C HIS A 105 4.17 -1.27 -17.34
N ASP A 106 5.49 -1.10 -17.43
CA ASP A 106 6.47 -2.14 -17.05
C ASP A 106 6.64 -2.29 -15.54
N HIS A 107 6.05 -1.39 -14.75
CA HIS A 107 6.28 -1.28 -13.31
C HIS A 107 5.03 -1.45 -12.45
N VAL A 108 3.83 -1.47 -13.03
CA VAL A 108 2.57 -1.47 -12.28
C VAL A 108 2.41 -2.72 -11.41
N ILE A 109 2.80 -3.89 -11.93
CA ILE A 109 2.77 -5.15 -11.19
C ILE A 109 3.81 -5.11 -10.06
N ASN A 110 5.02 -4.64 -10.37
CA ASN A 110 6.12 -4.52 -9.41
C ASN A 110 5.74 -3.64 -8.20
N PHE A 111 4.94 -2.59 -8.42
CA PHE A 111 4.40 -1.77 -7.34
C PHE A 111 3.53 -2.59 -6.38
N TYR A 112 2.53 -3.33 -6.87
CA TYR A 112 1.63 -4.11 -6.02
C TYR A 112 2.36 -5.24 -5.28
N GLU A 113 3.32 -5.89 -5.94
CA GLU A 113 4.16 -6.91 -5.31
C GLU A 113 5.03 -6.33 -4.20
N TYR A 114 5.61 -5.15 -4.44
CA TYR A 114 6.42 -4.46 -3.45
C TYR A 114 5.61 -4.08 -2.21
N ILE A 115 4.43 -3.47 -2.36
CA ILE A 115 3.63 -3.07 -1.18
C ILE A 115 3.09 -4.29 -0.40
N ASP A 116 2.79 -5.41 -1.06
CA ASP A 116 2.39 -6.63 -0.36
C ASP A 116 3.55 -7.20 0.47
N ALA A 117 4.72 -7.35 -0.16
CA ALA A 117 5.93 -7.82 0.51
C ALA A 117 6.35 -6.87 1.65
N GLN A 118 6.29 -5.56 1.42
CA GLN A 118 6.59 -4.53 2.41
C GLN A 118 5.67 -4.62 3.62
N ARG A 119 4.40 -5.00 3.46
CA ARG A 119 3.49 -5.23 4.59
C ARG A 119 3.91 -6.47 5.39
N LEU A 120 4.13 -7.59 4.70
CA LEU A 120 4.41 -8.88 5.32
C LEU A 120 5.76 -8.95 6.03
N ARG A 121 6.78 -8.25 5.53
CA ARG A 121 8.15 -8.34 6.07
C ARG A 121 8.38 -7.59 7.40
N THR A 122 7.44 -6.75 7.82
CA THR A 122 7.55 -6.00 9.09
C THR A 122 7.42 -6.93 10.29
N PRO A 123 7.91 -6.55 11.49
CA PRO A 123 7.71 -7.36 12.69
C PRO A 123 6.21 -7.59 12.98
N LYS A 124 5.38 -6.55 12.88
CA LYS A 124 3.91 -6.68 12.89
C LYS A 124 3.38 -7.70 11.86
N GLY A 125 3.88 -7.66 10.61
CA GLY A 125 3.50 -8.60 9.54
C GLY A 125 3.88 -10.05 9.84
N LEU A 126 5.09 -10.28 10.34
CA LEU A 126 5.55 -11.61 10.77
C LEU A 126 4.80 -12.12 12.00
N ASN A 127 4.45 -11.24 12.94
CA ASN A 127 3.62 -11.59 14.08
C ASN A 127 2.18 -11.91 13.66
N TRP A 128 1.63 -11.22 12.65
CA TRP A 128 0.36 -11.57 12.03
C TRP A 128 0.41 -12.99 11.43
N LEU A 129 1.43 -13.32 10.65
CA LEU A 129 1.63 -14.67 10.12
C LEU A 129 1.74 -15.72 11.23
N THR A 130 2.44 -15.38 12.31
CA THR A 130 2.57 -16.27 13.47
C THR A 130 1.22 -16.57 14.11
N LYS A 131 0.36 -15.56 14.24
CA LYS A 131 -0.99 -15.72 14.81
C LYS A 131 -1.95 -16.47 13.89
N GLU A 132 -1.88 -16.25 12.59
CA GLU A 132 -2.78 -16.89 11.61
C GLU A 132 -2.40 -18.35 11.31
N PHE A 133 -1.10 -18.64 11.18
CA PHE A 133 -0.63 -19.94 10.67
C PHE A 133 0.04 -20.82 11.73
N ASN A 134 0.29 -20.31 12.93
CA ASN A 134 0.94 -21.01 14.04
C ASN A 134 2.18 -21.85 13.60
N PRO A 135 3.18 -21.22 12.95
CA PRO A 135 4.35 -21.93 12.41
C PRO A 135 5.17 -22.55 13.55
N ARG A 136 5.75 -23.73 13.31
CA ARG A 136 6.50 -24.46 14.35
C ARG A 136 7.84 -23.82 14.70
N ASN A 137 8.43 -23.07 13.77
CA ASN A 137 9.73 -22.43 13.93
C ASN A 137 9.90 -21.28 12.91
N GLN A 138 11.03 -20.57 13.01
CA GLN A 138 11.37 -19.45 12.14
C GLN A 138 11.40 -19.82 10.65
N ASN A 139 11.93 -20.99 10.29
CA ASN A 139 11.98 -21.40 8.89
C ASN A 139 10.56 -21.58 8.32
N GLU A 140 9.68 -22.24 9.07
CA GLU A 140 8.28 -22.39 8.65
C GLU A 140 7.59 -21.02 8.54
N LEU A 141 7.81 -20.10 9.48
CA LEU A 141 7.27 -18.74 9.40
C LEU A 141 7.70 -18.03 8.11
N LEU A 142 8.99 -18.09 7.78
CA LEU A 142 9.54 -17.44 6.59
C LEU A 142 9.12 -18.13 5.27
N MET A 143 8.85 -19.44 5.30
CA MET A 143 8.22 -20.15 4.18
C MET A 143 6.75 -19.74 4.01
N ARG A 144 5.99 -19.60 5.10
CA ARG A 144 4.60 -19.11 5.06
C ARG A 144 4.54 -17.68 4.51
N MET A 145 5.45 -16.81 4.93
CA MET A 145 5.58 -15.44 4.41
C MET A 145 5.76 -15.43 2.89
N GLN A 146 6.62 -16.29 2.35
CA GLN A 146 6.82 -16.42 0.90
C GLN A 146 5.58 -16.94 0.19
N TYR A 147 4.92 -17.95 0.76
CA TYR A 147 3.71 -18.54 0.21
C TYR A 147 2.56 -17.53 0.10
N VAL A 148 2.40 -16.70 1.12
CA VAL A 148 1.32 -15.71 1.16
C VAL A 148 1.66 -14.39 0.46
N ARG A 149 2.86 -14.27 -0.11
CA ARG A 149 3.23 -13.08 -0.90
C ARG A 149 2.26 -12.93 -2.07
N LYS A 150 1.92 -11.68 -2.39
CA LYS A 150 0.95 -11.25 -3.40
C LYS A 150 -0.52 -11.50 -3.02
N MET A 151 -0.81 -11.84 -1.77
CA MET A 151 -2.18 -12.12 -1.30
C MET A 151 -3.14 -10.98 -1.62
N HIS A 152 -2.74 -9.73 -1.35
CA HIS A 152 -3.63 -8.58 -1.46
C HIS A 152 -3.68 -7.96 -2.88
N CYS A 153 -2.77 -8.37 -3.77
CA CYS A 153 -2.57 -7.71 -5.07
C CYS A 153 -3.85 -7.67 -5.92
N THR A 154 -4.62 -8.76 -5.98
CA THR A 154 -5.89 -8.82 -6.72
C THR A 154 -6.87 -7.73 -6.27
N MET A 155 -7.10 -7.62 -4.96
CA MET A 155 -8.06 -6.64 -4.42
C MET A 155 -7.58 -5.20 -4.60
N TRP A 156 -6.27 -4.95 -4.51
CA TRP A 156 -5.70 -3.64 -4.74
C TRP A 156 -5.71 -3.22 -6.22
N ALA A 157 -5.49 -4.16 -7.13
CA ALA A 157 -5.55 -3.93 -8.58
C ALA A 157 -6.96 -3.55 -9.06
N GLU A 158 -8.00 -4.10 -8.43
CA GLU A 158 -9.41 -3.80 -8.73
C GLU A 158 -9.96 -2.57 -8.00
N ALA A 159 -9.17 -2.01 -7.08
CA ALA A 159 -9.57 -0.87 -6.27
C ALA A 159 -9.23 0.45 -6.98
N SER A 160 -9.85 1.53 -6.52
CA SER A 160 -9.45 2.88 -6.92
C SER A 160 -8.14 3.24 -6.23
N LEU A 161 -7.11 3.56 -7.02
CA LEU A 161 -5.84 4.07 -6.53
C LEU A 161 -5.78 5.59 -6.75
N GLU A 162 -5.52 6.32 -5.67
CA GLU A 162 -5.30 7.76 -5.70
C GLU A 162 -3.93 8.11 -5.11
N ILE A 163 -3.15 8.95 -5.82
CA ILE A 163 -1.92 9.55 -5.33
C ILE A 163 -2.21 11.00 -4.97
N VAL A 164 -2.10 11.32 -3.70
CA VAL A 164 -2.33 12.67 -3.18
C VAL A 164 -1.00 13.36 -2.93
N SER A 165 -0.96 14.69 -3.15
CA SER A 165 0.26 15.48 -3.03
C SER A 165 0.23 16.41 -1.82
N ALA A 166 1.30 16.38 -1.02
CA ALA A 166 1.64 17.34 0.02
C ALA A 166 2.61 18.44 -0.48
N LYS A 167 2.86 18.57 -1.80
CA LYS A 167 3.76 19.60 -2.36
C LYS A 167 3.43 21.02 -1.87
N LYS A 168 2.14 21.35 -1.78
CA LYS A 168 1.62 22.65 -1.32
C LYS A 168 1.43 22.76 0.20
N SER A 169 1.75 21.71 0.96
CA SER A 169 1.63 21.69 2.41
C SER A 169 2.98 21.93 3.08
N SER A 170 2.99 22.68 4.18
CA SER A 170 4.17 22.82 5.04
C SER A 170 4.43 21.57 5.90
N VAL A 171 3.39 20.77 6.14
CA VAL A 171 3.47 19.46 6.79
C VAL A 171 3.63 18.40 5.71
N LYS A 172 4.58 17.48 5.90
CA LYS A 172 4.86 16.40 4.95
C LYS A 172 4.53 15.03 5.55
N PHE A 173 4.42 14.02 4.68
CA PHE A 173 4.13 12.67 5.13
C PHE A 173 5.30 12.07 5.92
N ILE A 174 4.98 11.23 6.89
CA ILE A 174 5.94 10.49 7.71
C ILE A 174 6.08 9.03 7.24
N VAL A 175 7.16 8.37 7.65
CA VAL A 175 7.33 6.92 7.50
C VAL A 175 7.15 6.22 8.85
N SER A 176 6.58 5.01 8.85
CA SER A 176 6.43 4.17 10.04
C SER A 176 7.10 2.81 9.86
N ASP A 177 7.21 2.06 10.95
CA ASP A 177 7.64 0.66 10.93
C ASP A 177 6.59 -0.31 10.36
N ASN A 178 5.38 0.20 10.10
CA ASN A 178 4.30 -0.45 9.38
C ASN A 178 3.83 0.44 8.21
N PRO A 179 4.68 0.63 7.17
CA PRO A 179 4.47 1.68 6.17
C PRO A 179 3.23 1.44 5.29
N VAL A 180 2.81 0.18 5.11
CA VAL A 180 1.59 -0.19 4.39
C VAL A 180 0.46 -0.34 5.41
N THR A 181 -0.22 0.77 5.68
CA THR A 181 -1.17 0.89 6.77
C THR A 181 -2.61 0.69 6.30
N PHE A 182 -3.36 -0.15 7.01
CA PHE A 182 -4.80 -0.30 6.78
C PHE A 182 -5.61 0.63 7.68
N TYR A 183 -6.56 1.33 7.08
CA TYR A 183 -7.49 2.25 7.74
C TYR A 183 -8.93 1.87 7.42
N ASN A 184 -9.75 1.69 8.44
CA ASN A 184 -11.20 1.59 8.30
C ASN A 184 -11.85 2.57 9.29
N PRO A 185 -12.76 3.44 8.86
CA PRO A 185 -13.33 4.49 9.71
C PRO A 185 -14.11 3.94 10.91
N GLU A 186 -14.61 2.72 10.82
CA GLU A 186 -15.40 2.07 11.88
C GLU A 186 -14.60 1.06 12.70
N VAL A 187 -13.33 0.84 12.36
CA VAL A 187 -12.43 -0.08 13.07
C VAL A 187 -11.21 0.69 13.58
N TYR A 188 -11.39 1.36 14.72
CA TYR A 188 -10.30 2.07 15.40
C TYR A 188 -9.25 1.10 16.00
N PRO A 189 -8.03 1.55 16.31
CA PRO A 189 -6.94 0.68 16.77
C PRO A 189 -7.23 -0.12 18.05
N GLY A 190 -8.07 0.41 18.95
CA GLY A 190 -8.51 -0.31 20.16
C GLY A 190 -9.68 -1.28 19.95
N ASN A 191 -10.23 -1.37 18.74
CA ASN A 191 -11.28 -2.34 18.42
C ASN A 191 -10.72 -3.78 18.56
N VAL A 192 -11.54 -4.72 19.02
CA VAL A 192 -11.16 -6.15 19.18
C VAL A 192 -10.57 -6.77 17.90
N LEU A 193 -11.07 -6.35 16.73
CA LEU A 193 -10.58 -6.81 15.42
C LEU A 193 -9.16 -6.29 15.09
N CYS A 194 -8.68 -5.27 15.79
CA CYS A 194 -7.35 -4.68 15.64
C CYS A 194 -6.42 -5.01 16.81
N LYS A 195 -6.80 -5.96 17.68
CA LYS A 195 -5.88 -6.40 18.74
C LYS A 195 -4.59 -6.86 18.08
N TYR A 196 -3.46 -6.32 18.53
CA TYR A 196 -2.16 -6.64 17.95
C TYR A 196 -2.00 -8.16 17.76
N PRO A 197 -1.53 -8.62 16.58
CA PRO A 197 -0.94 -7.86 15.46
C PRO A 197 -1.95 -7.44 14.37
N PHE A 198 -3.25 -7.60 14.58
CA PHE A 198 -4.25 -7.44 13.54
C PHE A 198 -4.52 -5.99 13.14
N ASP A 199 -4.99 -5.83 11.91
CA ASP A 199 -5.51 -4.60 11.31
C ASP A 199 -6.88 -4.92 10.69
N PRO A 200 -7.72 -3.92 10.34
CA PRO A 200 -8.98 -4.21 9.68
C PRO A 200 -8.74 -5.00 8.39
N SER A 201 -9.57 -6.03 8.16
CA SER A 201 -9.44 -6.88 6.97
C SER A 201 -9.61 -6.07 5.69
N LEU A 202 -8.75 -6.32 4.70
CA LEU A 202 -8.89 -5.75 3.35
C LEU A 202 -10.17 -6.24 2.67
N THR A 203 -10.82 -7.31 3.15
CA THR A 203 -12.10 -7.77 2.60
C THR A 203 -13.28 -6.86 2.95
N LEU A 204 -13.12 -5.90 3.88
CA LEU A 204 -14.17 -4.95 4.25
C LEU A 204 -14.17 -3.74 3.29
N GLN A 205 -15.36 -3.27 2.89
CA GLN A 205 -15.52 -2.17 1.93
C GLN A 205 -14.81 -0.88 2.38
N GLY A 206 -14.90 -0.55 3.67
CA GLY A 206 -14.33 0.67 4.23
C GLY A 206 -12.82 0.64 4.45
N THR A 207 -12.19 -0.54 4.30
CA THR A 207 -10.75 -0.68 4.52
C THR A 207 -9.99 -0.10 3.34
N ARG A 208 -9.16 0.89 3.64
CA ARG A 208 -8.23 1.56 2.72
C ARG A 208 -6.82 1.16 3.04
N THR A 209 -5.99 1.11 2.01
CA THR A 209 -4.54 1.00 2.17
C THR A 209 -3.93 2.38 1.98
N ILE A 210 -3.19 2.83 2.98
CA ILE A 210 -2.48 4.10 3.00
C ILE A 210 -0.99 3.77 2.95
N PHE A 211 -0.31 4.33 1.96
CA PHE A 211 1.11 4.08 1.73
C PHE A 211 1.81 5.36 1.25
N PRO A 212 2.52 6.07 2.15
CA PRO A 212 3.37 7.19 1.74
C PRO A 212 4.42 6.73 0.72
N LEU A 213 4.51 7.39 -0.43
CA LEU A 213 5.55 7.11 -1.43
C LEU A 213 6.88 7.76 -1.05
N ASP A 214 6.78 8.97 -0.51
CA ASP A 214 7.87 9.83 -0.07
C ASP A 214 7.27 10.91 0.85
N SER A 215 8.06 11.93 1.22
CA SER A 215 7.55 13.03 2.05
C SER A 215 6.45 13.86 1.36
N GLU A 216 6.36 13.84 0.03
CA GLU A 216 5.44 14.68 -0.75
C GLU A 216 4.24 13.94 -1.30
N TYR A 217 4.30 12.62 -1.47
CA TYR A 217 3.23 11.86 -2.11
C TYR A 217 2.78 10.69 -1.24
N CYS A 218 1.47 10.42 -1.23
CA CYS A 218 0.89 9.28 -0.54
C CYS A 218 -0.13 8.58 -1.44
N ILE A 219 -0.06 7.25 -1.49
CA ILE A 219 -1.04 6.40 -2.14
C ILE A 219 -2.16 6.06 -1.17
N ILE A 220 -3.40 6.18 -1.66
CA ILE A 220 -4.61 5.72 -1.01
C ILE A 220 -5.31 4.76 -1.97
N ILE A 221 -5.41 3.49 -1.58
CA ILE A 221 -6.17 2.48 -2.31
C ILE A 221 -7.49 2.24 -1.59
N THR A 222 -8.60 2.44 -2.27
CA THR A 222 -9.96 2.29 -1.74
C THR A 222 -10.79 1.40 -2.66
N HIS A 223 -11.50 0.42 -2.10
CA HIS A 223 -12.41 -0.41 -2.91
C HIS A 223 -13.39 0.44 -3.70
N LYS A 224 -13.51 0.16 -5.01
CA LYS A 224 -14.21 1.03 -5.97
C LYS A 224 -15.63 1.38 -5.53
N GLN A 225 -16.38 0.40 -5.04
CA GLN A 225 -17.74 0.59 -4.51
C GLN A 225 -17.81 1.56 -3.31
N PHE A 226 -16.79 1.55 -2.44
CA PHE A 226 -16.74 2.43 -1.28
C PHE A 226 -16.20 3.81 -1.64
N ALA A 227 -15.26 3.89 -2.59
CA ALA A 227 -14.78 5.15 -3.15
C ALA A 227 -15.93 5.96 -3.79
N ARG A 228 -16.84 5.29 -4.50
CA ARG A 228 -18.02 5.91 -5.13
C ARG A 228 -19.11 6.30 -4.13
N LYS A 229 -19.45 5.39 -3.21
CA LYS A 229 -20.62 5.53 -2.33
C LYS A 229 -20.23 5.21 -0.88
N PRO A 230 -19.35 6.00 -0.24
CA PRO A 230 -18.86 5.75 1.12
C PRO A 230 -20.00 5.83 2.14
N GLY A 231 -19.79 5.24 3.32
CA GLY A 231 -20.74 5.39 4.43
C GLY A 231 -20.48 4.42 5.57
N LYS A 232 -20.74 4.89 6.80
CA LYS A 232 -20.57 4.15 8.06
C LYS A 232 -21.10 2.72 8.01
N PHE A 233 -22.37 2.54 7.64
CA PHE A 233 -23.01 1.21 7.59
C PHE A 233 -22.45 0.27 6.51
N LYS A 234 -21.71 0.80 5.53
CA LYS A 234 -21.07 0.01 4.49
C LYS A 234 -19.64 -0.36 4.86
N ALA A 235 -18.97 0.42 5.71
CA ALA A 235 -17.55 0.28 6.00
C ALA A 235 -17.18 -1.12 6.54
N LEU A 236 -18.09 -1.76 7.26
CA LEU A 236 -17.94 -3.11 7.82
C LEU A 236 -18.55 -4.23 6.95
N LYS A 237 -19.17 -3.91 5.83
CA LYS A 237 -19.69 -4.93 4.91
C LYS A 237 -18.54 -5.54 4.12
N PRO A 238 -18.62 -6.83 3.74
CA PRO A 238 -17.70 -7.42 2.78
C PRO A 238 -17.75 -6.66 1.45
N ARG A 239 -16.60 -6.48 0.81
CA ARG A 239 -16.56 -5.98 -0.57
C ARG A 239 -17.09 -7.02 -1.53
N ILE A 240 -17.54 -6.54 -2.68
CA ILE A 240 -17.93 -7.38 -3.79
C ILE A 240 -16.69 -8.16 -4.26
N ASN A 241 -16.89 -9.47 -4.49
CA ASN A 241 -15.89 -10.37 -5.05
C ASN A 241 -14.54 -10.34 -4.31
N ALA A 242 -14.59 -10.31 -2.97
CA ALA A 242 -13.41 -10.37 -2.11
C ALA A 242 -12.69 -11.72 -2.29
N ARG A 243 -11.46 -11.69 -2.78
CA ARG A 243 -10.64 -12.90 -2.99
C ARG A 243 -9.15 -12.57 -2.99
N TYR A 244 -8.35 -13.54 -2.61
CA TYR A 244 -6.90 -13.46 -2.58
C TYR A 244 -6.31 -14.30 -3.72
N PHE A 245 -5.10 -13.95 -4.18
CA PHE A 245 -4.31 -14.73 -5.14
C PHE A 245 -4.95 -15.02 -6.52
N ASP A 246 -5.97 -14.26 -6.94
CA ASP A 246 -6.57 -14.43 -8.27
C ASP A 246 -5.90 -13.51 -9.31
N SER A 247 -5.98 -13.90 -10.57
CA SER A 247 -5.63 -13.05 -11.71
C SER A 247 -6.67 -11.96 -11.92
N THR A 248 -6.25 -10.77 -12.36
CA THR A 248 -7.16 -9.65 -12.63
C THR A 248 -6.53 -8.69 -13.65
N VAL A 249 -7.33 -7.79 -14.20
CA VAL A 249 -6.88 -6.72 -15.10
C VAL A 249 -6.63 -5.44 -14.31
N ILE A 250 -5.47 -4.83 -14.53
CA ILE A 250 -5.13 -3.51 -13.97
C ILE A 250 -5.36 -2.45 -15.03
N ASN A 251 -6.26 -1.50 -14.76
CA ASN A 251 -6.42 -0.29 -15.57
C ASN A 251 -5.71 0.90 -14.92
N TYR A 252 -4.41 1.07 -15.19
CA TYR A 252 -3.64 2.17 -14.60
C TYR A 252 -4.03 3.56 -15.15
N HIS A 253 -4.77 3.65 -16.26
CA HIS A 253 -5.34 4.93 -16.72
C HIS A 253 -6.34 5.52 -15.71
N ASP A 254 -6.94 4.68 -14.86
CA ASP A 254 -7.90 5.09 -13.84
C ASP A 254 -7.24 5.68 -12.58
N PHE A 255 -5.90 5.63 -12.46
CA PHE A 255 -5.22 6.19 -11.29
C PHE A 255 -5.47 7.70 -11.18
N ILE A 256 -5.83 8.14 -9.97
CA ILE A 256 -6.20 9.54 -9.68
C ILE A 256 -5.00 10.26 -9.10
N ARG A 257 -4.65 11.45 -9.61
CA ARG A 257 -3.51 12.27 -9.10
C ARG A 257 -3.85 13.76 -8.94
N GLU A 258 -5.13 14.06 -8.75
CA GLU A 258 -5.66 15.43 -8.92
C GLU A 258 -5.58 16.29 -7.64
N ARG A 259 -5.41 15.67 -6.46
CA ARG A 259 -5.60 16.35 -5.17
C ARG A 259 -4.30 16.75 -4.50
N TYR A 260 -4.28 18.00 -4.03
CA TYR A 260 -3.29 18.51 -3.09
C TYR A 260 -3.87 18.53 -1.68
N PHE A 261 -3.21 17.87 -0.75
CA PHE A 261 -3.63 17.82 0.65
C PHE A 261 -3.18 19.07 1.39
N THR A 262 -4.08 19.60 2.22
CA THR A 262 -3.76 20.67 3.18
C THR A 262 -2.97 20.11 4.37
N GLU A 263 -2.38 20.98 5.19
CA GLU A 263 -1.66 20.58 6.42
C GLU A 263 -2.49 19.67 7.31
N LYS A 264 -3.79 19.97 7.51
CA LYS A 264 -4.69 19.15 8.32
C LYS A 264 -4.93 17.78 7.71
N MET A 265 -5.02 17.69 6.38
CA MET A 265 -5.22 16.41 5.69
C MET A 265 -3.95 15.56 5.77
N VAL A 266 -2.77 16.15 5.59
CA VAL A 266 -1.48 15.44 5.78
C VAL A 266 -1.34 14.99 7.24
N ALA A 267 -1.61 15.86 8.21
CA ALA A 267 -1.59 15.52 9.62
C ALA A 267 -2.57 14.40 9.98
N SER A 268 -3.75 14.35 9.35
CA SER A 268 -4.72 13.25 9.55
C SER A 268 -4.16 11.91 9.07
N VAL A 269 -3.51 11.88 7.90
CA VAL A 269 -2.82 10.69 7.40
C VAL A 269 -1.68 10.30 8.34
N ASN A 270 -0.84 11.25 8.75
CA ASN A 270 0.26 11.01 9.68
C ASN A 270 -0.23 10.49 11.04
N PHE A 271 -1.38 10.97 11.53
CA PHE A 271 -1.99 10.46 12.74
C PHE A 271 -2.40 8.99 12.57
N ILE A 272 -3.06 8.63 11.47
CA ILE A 272 -3.41 7.24 11.16
C ILE A 272 -2.15 6.36 11.12
N LEU A 273 -1.09 6.80 10.44
CA LEU A 273 0.20 6.07 10.36
C LEU A 273 0.80 5.89 11.75
N LYS A 274 0.82 6.96 12.57
CA LYS A 274 1.33 6.93 13.94
C LYS A 274 0.55 5.97 14.83
N THR A 275 -0.78 5.99 14.78
CA THR A 275 -1.60 5.09 15.62
C THR A 275 -1.55 3.64 15.14
N ARG A 276 -1.14 3.39 13.90
CA ARG A 276 -1.03 2.03 13.30
C ARG A 276 0.39 1.48 13.26
N ALA A 277 1.38 2.31 13.58
CA ALA A 277 2.75 1.92 13.81
C ALA A 277 2.85 0.98 15.03
N GLU A 278 3.84 0.10 15.02
CA GLU A 278 4.10 -0.81 16.12
C GLU A 278 4.89 -0.12 17.23
N ARG A 279 5.95 0.60 16.85
CA ARG A 279 6.86 1.26 17.79
C ARG A 279 7.49 2.53 17.24
N TYR A 280 7.76 2.62 15.94
CA TYR A 280 8.56 3.68 15.36
C TYR A 280 7.86 4.44 14.24
N ILE A 281 7.99 5.77 14.30
CA ILE A 281 7.72 6.67 13.19
C ILE A 281 8.90 7.61 12.98
N ALA A 282 9.07 8.11 11.76
CA ALA A 282 10.18 8.99 11.43
C ALA A 282 9.85 10.01 10.34
N ALA A 283 10.51 11.17 10.41
CA ALA A 283 10.27 12.33 9.56
C ALA A 283 11.49 13.26 9.54
N SER A 284 11.66 14.07 8.50
CA SER A 284 12.75 15.05 8.44
C SER A 284 12.57 16.24 9.37
N ASN A 285 11.34 16.54 9.78
CA ASN A 285 11.03 17.57 10.77
C ASN A 285 10.41 16.91 12.01
N PRO A 286 10.94 17.16 13.23
CA PRO A 286 10.45 16.53 14.45
C PRO A 286 9.01 16.90 14.79
N GLU A 287 8.52 18.08 14.39
CA GLU A 287 7.13 18.48 14.67
C GLU A 287 6.11 17.62 13.92
N TRP A 288 6.47 17.07 12.76
CA TRP A 288 5.57 16.19 11.98
C TRP A 288 5.34 14.84 12.66
N LEU A 289 6.14 14.47 13.67
CA LEU A 289 5.97 13.26 14.48
C LEU A 289 4.84 13.39 15.51
N TYR A 290 4.28 14.59 15.67
CA TYR A 290 3.18 14.90 16.58
C TYR A 290 1.98 15.47 15.84
N PRO A 291 1.38 14.72 14.89
CA PRO A 291 0.25 15.19 14.09
C PRO A 291 -0.94 15.65 14.93
N GLU A 292 -1.12 15.10 16.13
CA GLU A 292 -2.12 15.51 17.10
C GLU A 292 -2.03 16.99 17.51
N LYS A 293 -0.87 17.63 17.41
CA LYS A 293 -0.71 19.08 17.68
C LYS A 293 -1.34 19.96 16.59
N VAL A 294 -1.46 19.44 15.37
CA VAL A 294 -2.05 20.14 14.22
C VAL A 294 -3.57 19.90 14.15
N LEU A 295 -4.02 18.75 14.65
CA LEU A 295 -5.41 18.33 14.57
C LEU A 295 -6.24 18.92 15.71
N LYS A 296 -7.44 19.41 15.38
CA LYS A 296 -8.40 19.90 16.39
C LYS A 296 -9.14 18.77 17.12
N SER A 297 -9.25 17.61 16.47
CA SER A 297 -9.93 16.42 16.98
C SER A 297 -9.21 15.19 16.44
N THR A 298 -9.13 14.16 17.27
CA THR A 298 -8.57 12.85 16.94
C THR A 298 -9.66 11.78 16.82
N ASP A 299 -10.90 12.19 16.53
CA ASP A 299 -12.00 11.27 16.27
C ASP A 299 -11.72 10.44 15.00
N TRP A 300 -11.51 9.13 15.20
CA TRP A 300 -11.02 8.20 14.19
C TRP A 300 -11.91 8.12 12.94
N ALA A 301 -13.23 8.09 13.15
CA ALA A 301 -14.21 7.98 12.06
C ALA A 301 -14.25 9.27 11.23
N SER A 302 -14.01 10.43 11.84
CA SER A 302 -14.04 11.72 11.14
C SER A 302 -13.00 11.86 10.04
N PHE A 303 -11.87 11.14 10.14
CA PHE A 303 -10.80 11.17 9.14
C PHE A 303 -11.25 10.65 7.77
N ASP A 304 -12.30 9.84 7.69
CA ASP A 304 -12.81 9.26 6.44
C ASP A 304 -13.05 10.31 5.35
N LYS A 305 -13.51 11.49 5.77
CA LYS A 305 -13.91 12.60 4.90
C LYS A 305 -12.77 13.08 4.01
N ILE A 306 -11.50 12.95 4.43
CA ILE A 306 -10.36 13.42 3.64
C ILE A 306 -10.08 12.48 2.45
N PHE A 307 -10.54 11.23 2.50
CA PHE A 307 -10.28 10.22 1.49
C PHE A 307 -11.34 10.20 0.37
N ILE A 308 -12.36 11.05 0.45
CA ILE A 308 -13.40 11.13 -0.58
C ILE A 308 -12.85 11.94 -1.76
N SER A 309 -12.60 11.26 -2.88
CA SER A 309 -12.21 11.89 -4.14
C SER A 309 -13.43 12.29 -4.96
N LYS A 310 -13.35 13.42 -5.66
CA LYS A 310 -14.38 13.91 -6.59
C LYS A 310 -14.01 13.70 -8.06
N SER A 311 -12.97 12.90 -8.33
CA SER A 311 -12.50 12.65 -9.69
C SER A 311 -13.59 11.99 -10.53
N ILE A 312 -13.71 12.43 -11.78
CA ILE A 312 -14.64 11.83 -12.76
C ILE A 312 -14.29 10.38 -13.07
N LYS A 313 -13.06 9.93 -12.78
CA LYS A 313 -12.63 8.53 -12.95
C LYS A 313 -13.37 7.55 -12.03
N LEU A 314 -14.03 8.07 -10.99
CA LEU A 314 -14.91 7.28 -10.14
C LEU A 314 -16.33 7.16 -10.69
N LEU A 315 -16.69 7.88 -11.75
CA LEU A 315 -18.01 7.77 -12.36
C LEU A 315 -18.17 6.44 -13.11
N GLY A 316 -19.41 6.17 -13.52
CA GLY A 316 -19.82 4.89 -14.12
C GLY A 316 -20.28 3.88 -13.07
N ASP A 317 -21.20 3.02 -13.47
CA ASP A 317 -21.63 1.84 -12.72
C ASP A 317 -21.72 0.68 -13.75
N ASN A 318 -21.42 -0.55 -13.33
CA ASN A 318 -21.47 -1.76 -14.18
C ASN A 318 -20.51 -1.73 -15.38
N VAL A 319 -19.27 -1.29 -15.16
CA VAL A 319 -18.23 -1.32 -16.20
C VAL A 319 -17.77 -2.76 -16.45
N GLU A 320 -17.67 -3.12 -17.72
CA GLU A 320 -17.08 -4.38 -18.19
C GLU A 320 -15.77 -4.09 -18.93
N ILE A 321 -14.78 -4.96 -18.71
CA ILE A 321 -13.43 -4.84 -19.27
C ILE A 321 -13.22 -6.02 -20.22
N PHE A 322 -12.95 -5.72 -21.48
CA PHE A 322 -12.61 -6.69 -22.51
C PHE A 322 -11.15 -6.51 -22.90
N PHE A 323 -10.38 -7.60 -22.91
CA PHE A 323 -9.00 -7.63 -23.36
C PHE A 323 -8.91 -8.48 -24.62
N GLY A 324 -8.68 -7.82 -25.76
CA GLY A 324 -8.65 -8.44 -27.08
C GLY A 324 -7.22 -8.66 -27.60
N GLY A 325 -7.02 -9.74 -28.35
CA GLY A 325 -5.78 -10.00 -29.09
C GLY A 325 -5.70 -9.26 -30.42
N GLU A 326 -4.59 -9.42 -31.14
CA GLU A 326 -4.33 -8.74 -32.42
C GLU A 326 -5.41 -9.00 -33.48
N ASN A 327 -6.02 -10.19 -33.44
CA ASN A 327 -7.06 -10.62 -34.38
C ASN A 327 -8.50 -10.32 -33.90
N GLY A 328 -8.67 -9.56 -32.81
CA GLY A 328 -9.99 -9.27 -32.22
C GLY A 328 -10.57 -10.40 -31.37
N GLU A 329 -9.80 -11.47 -31.15
CA GLU A 329 -10.14 -12.57 -30.24
C GLU A 329 -10.20 -12.08 -28.78
N LEU A 330 -11.13 -12.63 -28.00
CA LEU A 330 -11.24 -12.30 -26.57
C LEU A 330 -10.20 -13.12 -25.78
N ILE A 331 -9.21 -12.45 -25.20
CA ILE A 331 -8.17 -13.09 -24.37
C ILE A 331 -8.62 -13.16 -22.91
N ALA A 332 -9.21 -12.09 -22.40
CA ALA A 332 -9.71 -12.02 -21.03
C ALA A 332 -10.87 -11.04 -20.92
N THR A 333 -11.76 -11.28 -19.95
CA THR A 333 -12.85 -10.35 -19.63
C THR A 333 -13.16 -10.41 -18.15
N GLN A 334 -13.52 -9.27 -17.58
CA GLN A 334 -14.03 -9.18 -16.21
C GLN A 334 -14.91 -7.95 -16.01
N ASP A 335 -15.79 -7.98 -15.01
CA ASP A 335 -16.44 -6.76 -14.51
C ASP A 335 -15.46 -5.89 -13.71
N GLU A 336 -15.88 -4.68 -13.35
CA GLU A 336 -15.07 -3.75 -12.53
C GLU A 336 -14.77 -4.21 -11.10
N TYR A 337 -15.37 -5.32 -10.67
CA TYR A 337 -15.08 -5.99 -9.39
C TYR A 337 -14.28 -7.29 -9.60
N GLY A 338 -13.78 -7.53 -10.81
CA GLY A 338 -12.97 -8.69 -11.18
C GLY A 338 -13.76 -9.99 -11.37
N ARG A 339 -15.09 -9.95 -11.45
CA ARG A 339 -15.88 -11.17 -11.71
C ARG A 339 -15.70 -11.58 -13.16
N LYS A 340 -15.43 -12.86 -13.37
CA LYS A 340 -15.19 -13.46 -14.69
C LYS A 340 -16.38 -14.35 -15.07
N PRO A 341 -16.57 -14.64 -16.37
CA PRO A 341 -17.51 -15.67 -16.82
C PRO A 341 -17.25 -16.99 -16.09
N LYS A 342 -18.33 -17.62 -15.60
CA LYS A 342 -18.26 -18.84 -14.79
C LYS A 342 -18.31 -20.12 -15.61
N ASN A 343 -18.84 -20.04 -16.82
CA ASN A 343 -19.09 -21.18 -17.68
C ASN A 343 -18.86 -20.79 -19.15
N ARG A 344 -18.85 -21.81 -20.02
CA ARG A 344 -18.61 -21.65 -21.45
C ARG A 344 -19.67 -20.78 -22.14
N GLN A 345 -20.93 -20.87 -21.72
CA GLN A 345 -22.01 -20.08 -22.31
C GLN A 345 -21.80 -18.59 -22.06
N GLU A 346 -21.53 -18.20 -20.80
CA GLU A 346 -21.23 -16.81 -20.45
C GLU A 346 -19.98 -16.30 -21.19
N TRP A 347 -18.98 -17.16 -21.42
CA TRP A 347 -17.81 -16.81 -22.21
C TRP A 347 -18.15 -16.54 -23.69
N GLU A 348 -18.91 -17.43 -24.33
CA GLU A 348 -19.35 -17.27 -25.72
C GLU A 348 -20.22 -16.02 -25.91
N GLU A 349 -21.03 -15.65 -24.91
CA GLU A 349 -21.78 -14.38 -24.91
C GLU A 349 -20.83 -13.17 -24.87
N LYS A 350 -19.79 -13.20 -24.03
CA LYS A 350 -18.78 -12.13 -23.96
C LYS A 350 -17.92 -12.05 -25.21
N GLU A 351 -17.61 -13.17 -25.84
CA GLU A 351 -16.87 -13.20 -27.10
C GLU A 351 -17.67 -12.54 -28.23
N LYS A 352 -18.96 -12.87 -28.37
CA LYS A 352 -19.86 -12.20 -29.32
C LYS A 352 -19.96 -10.70 -29.07
N GLN A 353 -20.05 -10.30 -27.80
CA GLN A 353 -20.08 -8.88 -27.40
C GLN A 353 -18.77 -8.18 -27.80
N ALA A 354 -17.61 -8.78 -27.55
CA ALA A 354 -16.30 -8.24 -27.90
C ALA A 354 -16.13 -8.10 -29.42
N GLN A 355 -16.55 -9.10 -30.20
CA GLN A 355 -16.52 -9.05 -31.67
C GLN A 355 -17.40 -7.92 -32.21
N ALA A 356 -18.63 -7.79 -31.71
CA ALA A 356 -19.53 -6.71 -32.10
C ALA A 356 -18.95 -5.32 -31.78
N MET A 357 -18.30 -5.17 -30.62
CA MET A 357 -17.59 -3.94 -30.25
C MET A 357 -16.42 -3.64 -31.20
N HIS A 358 -15.61 -4.65 -31.52
CA HIS A 358 -14.47 -4.51 -32.45
C HIS A 358 -14.92 -4.06 -33.84
N GLU A 359 -15.93 -4.73 -34.42
CA GLU A 359 -16.51 -4.36 -35.71
C GLU A 359 -17.11 -2.95 -35.70
N HIS A 360 -17.75 -2.55 -34.61
CA HIS A 360 -18.28 -1.20 -34.46
C HIS A 360 -17.16 -0.14 -34.47
N ILE A 361 -16.08 -0.38 -33.72
CA ILE A 361 -14.91 0.52 -33.68
C ILE A 361 -14.28 0.63 -35.08
N LEU A 362 -14.07 -0.49 -35.78
CA LEU A 362 -13.53 -0.48 -37.15
C LEU A 362 -14.41 0.33 -38.12
N ARG A 363 -15.74 0.22 -38.01
CA ARG A 363 -16.68 1.02 -38.80
C ARG A 363 -16.53 2.52 -38.51
N LEU A 364 -16.44 2.90 -37.24
CA LEU A 364 -16.24 4.30 -36.84
C LEU A 364 -14.91 4.86 -37.37
N LEU A 365 -13.81 4.10 -37.24
CA LEU A 365 -12.51 4.49 -37.76
C LEU A 365 -12.51 4.64 -39.28
N LYS A 366 -13.20 3.74 -40.00
CA LYS A 366 -13.34 3.84 -41.47
C LYS A 366 -14.12 5.10 -41.87
N LYS A 367 -15.23 5.39 -41.19
CA LYS A 367 -16.04 6.60 -41.42
C LYS A 367 -15.22 7.88 -41.19
N HIS A 368 -14.47 7.93 -40.11
CA HIS A 368 -13.64 9.09 -39.79
C HIS A 368 -12.51 9.30 -40.82
N ARG A 369 -11.89 8.22 -41.30
CA ARG A 369 -10.89 8.29 -42.39
C ARG A 369 -11.47 8.72 -43.73
N SER A 370 -12.75 8.45 -44.00
CA SER A 370 -13.43 8.90 -45.22
C SER A 370 -13.93 10.34 -45.16
N GLU A 371 -14.24 10.87 -43.97
CA GLU A 371 -14.70 12.26 -43.76
C GLU A 371 -13.54 13.26 -43.55
N GLY A 372 -12.33 12.77 -43.27
CA GLY A 372 -11.10 13.57 -43.15
C GLY A 372 -10.26 13.66 -44.44
N LYS A 373 -10.80 13.19 -45.57
CA LYS A 373 -10.31 13.49 -46.93
C LYS A 373 -11.31 14.41 -47.59
#